data_AF-A0A6L7ZYV0-F1
#
_entry.id   AF-A0A6L7ZYV0-F1
#
_cell.length_a   1.000
_cell.length_b   1.000
_cell.length_c   1.000
_cell.angle_alpha   90.00
_cell.angle_beta   90.00
_cell.angle_gamma   90.00
#
_symmetry.space_group_name_H-M   'P 1'
#
loop_
_entity.id
_entity.type
_entity.pdbx_description
1 polymer ?
#
loop_
_entity_poly.entity_id
_entity_poly.type
_entity_poly.pdbx_seq_one_letter_code
_entity_poly.pdbx_strand_id
1 'polypeptide(L)'
;AGRPEAALAMELLIERLAGALDLPPEDVRRRNFVPAADMPWTTPTGQTLDSGDYRAAYDRAKALMATQPPADDGRLRGCATVAYIEPSGLGWERARITLGADGTMTAATGSTAQGQGRTTAVQQIVADRLAADPDAVTVVHGDSAAPETGIGALASRSTPIGGSALVAACRDLRRQAEERLGRPIGDRPDWTAIASQAGDLVADVTYSAEGEAWGYGAVGCAVAIDPETGVPTVERLVWVDDAGTVVNPMLAEGQLLGGIAQGIGEAVLERIVYDADGQLLTGSFMDYGIPRAGDMPPVTLERLETPSPANLLGAKGIGEAGAIGAPAAIACAIMDALRPLGVKHLDMPYTPAHIWQAIRGARTDARTDSGTGGGSGNGIEHEQEE
;
A
#
# COMPACT_ATOMS: atom_id res chain seq x y z
N ALA A 1 -6.84 9.00 3.43
CA ALA A 1 -6.25 10.09 2.64
C ALA A 1 -5.02 10.62 3.38
N GLY A 2 -3.95 10.99 2.67
CA GLY A 2 -2.70 11.46 3.30
C GLY A 2 -1.61 10.38 3.50
N ARG A 3 -1.89 9.10 3.19
CA ARG A 3 -0.95 7.99 3.45
C ARG A 3 0.22 7.97 2.45
N PRO A 4 -0.01 8.07 1.12
CA PRO A 4 1.08 8.22 0.16
C PRO A 4 1.97 9.43 0.49
N GLU A 5 1.37 10.56 0.85
CA GLU A 5 2.08 11.80 1.18
C GLU A 5 2.94 11.63 2.45
N ALA A 6 2.39 10.99 3.48
CA ALA A 6 3.13 10.70 4.71
C ALA A 6 4.30 9.73 4.48
N ALA A 7 4.08 8.66 3.72
CA ALA A 7 5.11 7.68 3.40
C ALA A 7 6.24 8.31 2.56
N LEU A 8 5.88 9.04 1.51
CA LEU A 8 6.83 9.75 0.66
C LEU A 8 7.67 10.76 1.46
N ALA A 9 7.00 11.60 2.26
CA ALA A 9 7.69 12.61 3.06
C ALA A 9 8.63 11.96 4.09
N MET A 10 8.17 10.94 4.80
CA MET A 10 8.98 10.25 5.81
C MET A 10 10.21 9.58 5.19
N GLU A 11 10.04 8.85 4.10
CA GLU A 11 11.13 8.11 3.48
C GLU A 11 12.17 9.05 2.84
N LEU A 12 11.74 10.15 2.20
CA LEU A 12 12.68 11.18 1.72
C LEU A 12 13.40 11.91 2.86
N LEU A 13 12.74 12.13 4.00
CA LEU A 13 13.37 12.71 5.19
C LEU A 13 14.42 11.75 5.79
N ILE A 14 14.13 10.45 5.80
CA ILE A 14 15.09 9.42 6.23
C ILE A 14 16.32 9.42 5.31
N GLU A 15 16.14 9.49 3.99
CA GLU A 15 17.26 9.60 3.03
C GLU A 15 18.12 10.84 3.29
N ARG A 16 17.50 11.99 3.56
CA ARG A 16 18.22 13.23 3.88
C ARG A 16 18.96 13.16 5.21
N LEU A 17 18.33 12.58 6.22
CA LEU A 17 18.93 12.38 7.53
C LEU A 17 20.15 11.46 7.42
N ALA A 18 20.03 10.37 6.66
CA ALA A 18 21.13 9.45 6.39
C ALA A 18 22.32 10.19 5.75
N GLY A 19 22.06 10.99 4.71
CA GLY A 19 23.09 11.82 4.07
C GLY A 19 23.72 12.87 5.00
N ALA A 20 22.93 13.49 5.89
CA ALA A 20 23.43 14.45 6.87
C ALA A 20 24.29 13.81 7.98
N LEU A 21 24.07 12.53 8.25
CA LEU A 21 24.79 11.75 9.26
C LEU A 21 25.95 10.91 8.70
N ASP A 22 26.16 10.93 7.38
CA ASP A 22 27.09 10.04 6.68
C ASP A 22 26.83 8.55 7.01
N LEU A 23 25.55 8.17 7.03
CA LEU A 23 25.10 6.80 7.30
C LEU A 23 24.41 6.21 6.06
N PRO A 24 24.47 4.88 5.88
CA PRO A 24 23.58 4.19 4.97
C PRO A 24 22.11 4.41 5.38
N PRO A 25 21.19 4.69 4.45
CA PRO A 25 19.77 4.86 4.77
C PRO A 25 19.14 3.65 5.46
N GLU A 26 19.62 2.43 5.19
CA GLU A 26 19.16 1.23 5.91
C GLU A 26 19.51 1.25 7.40
N ASP A 27 20.63 1.84 7.79
CA ASP A 27 21.06 1.91 9.18
C ASP A 27 20.15 2.85 9.97
N VAL A 28 19.74 3.95 9.36
CA VAL A 28 18.77 4.87 9.96
C VAL A 28 17.45 4.15 10.20
N ARG A 29 16.91 3.44 9.20
CA ARG A 29 15.66 2.67 9.35
C ARG A 29 15.77 1.59 10.43
N ARG A 30 16.81 0.77 10.38
CA ARG A 30 17.02 -0.34 11.33
C ARG A 30 17.14 0.09 12.78
N ARG A 31 17.71 1.28 13.04
CA ARG A 31 17.81 1.84 14.40
C ARG A 31 16.48 2.37 14.93
N ASN A 32 15.50 2.63 14.06
CA ASN A 32 14.25 3.31 14.41
C ASN A 32 12.99 2.45 14.23
N PHE A 33 13.08 1.24 13.67
CA PHE A 33 11.95 0.32 13.67
C PHE A 33 11.53 -0.06 15.09
N VAL A 34 10.22 -0.03 15.34
CA VAL A 34 9.64 -0.57 16.57
C VAL A 34 9.89 -2.09 16.61
N PRO A 35 10.48 -2.64 17.67
CA PRO A 35 10.68 -4.08 17.81
C PRO A 35 9.34 -4.84 17.87
N ALA A 36 9.27 -6.00 17.23
CA ALA A 36 8.07 -6.84 17.25
C ALA A 36 7.65 -7.25 18.68
N ALA A 37 8.62 -7.42 19.58
CA ALA A 37 8.39 -7.75 20.99
C ALA A 37 7.74 -6.62 21.80
N ASP A 38 7.77 -5.38 21.29
CA ASP A 38 7.22 -4.20 21.96
C ASP A 38 5.78 -3.90 21.50
N MET A 39 5.19 -4.75 20.66
CA MET A 39 3.81 -4.60 20.19
C MET A 39 2.79 -5.06 21.24
N PRO A 40 1.64 -4.38 21.39
CA PRO A 40 1.24 -3.17 20.67
C PRO A 40 2.02 -1.92 21.14
N TRP A 41 2.34 -1.02 20.22
CA TRP A 41 3.15 0.17 20.50
C TRP A 41 2.40 1.47 20.25
N THR A 42 2.44 2.40 21.20
CA THR A 42 1.78 3.70 21.05
C THR A 42 2.78 4.76 20.58
N THR A 43 2.48 5.39 19.44
CA THR A 43 3.31 6.43 18.85
C THR A 43 3.31 7.69 19.71
N PRO A 44 4.35 8.55 19.62
CA PRO A 44 4.35 9.85 20.29
C PRO A 44 3.16 10.75 19.92
N THR A 45 2.54 10.51 18.77
CA THR A 45 1.35 11.22 18.27
C THR A 45 0.02 10.57 18.69
N GLY A 46 0.07 9.48 19.48
CA GLY A 46 -1.08 8.89 20.15
C GLY A 46 -1.77 7.73 19.41
N GLN A 47 -1.25 7.27 18.27
CA GLN A 47 -1.79 6.09 17.57
C GLN A 47 -1.20 4.81 18.15
N THR A 48 -2.01 3.77 18.31
CA THR A 48 -1.54 2.46 18.76
C THR A 48 -1.41 1.51 17.58
N LEU A 49 -0.17 1.11 17.28
CA LEU A 49 0.15 0.07 16.30
C LEU A 49 -0.18 -1.29 16.93
N ASP A 50 -1.01 -2.09 16.26
CA ASP A 50 -1.64 -3.28 16.83
C ASP A 50 -0.68 -4.48 16.88
N SER A 51 0.01 -4.76 15.77
CA SER A 51 0.99 -5.84 15.65
C SER A 51 1.90 -5.63 14.43
N GLY A 52 3.12 -6.16 14.44
CA GLY A 52 3.98 -6.19 13.27
C GLY A 52 5.46 -6.52 13.55
N ASP A 53 6.14 -7.03 12.52
CA ASP A 53 7.59 -7.19 12.46
C ASP A 53 8.15 -6.42 11.23
N TYR A 54 8.21 -5.10 11.38
CA TYR A 54 8.65 -4.17 10.33
C TYR A 54 10.07 -4.48 9.85
N ARG A 55 10.94 -4.90 10.78
CA ARG A 55 12.33 -5.23 10.46
C ARG A 55 12.42 -6.48 9.59
N ALA A 56 11.64 -7.53 9.88
CA ALA A 56 11.61 -8.72 9.05
C ALA A 56 11.15 -8.40 7.61
N ALA A 57 10.10 -7.59 7.44
CA ALA A 57 9.65 -7.16 6.11
C ALA A 57 10.75 -6.42 5.35
N TYR A 58 11.39 -5.43 6.01
CA TYR A 58 12.47 -4.64 5.42
C TYR A 58 13.69 -5.48 5.03
N ASP A 59 14.17 -6.31 5.96
CA ASP A 59 15.34 -7.17 5.74
C ASP A 59 15.08 -8.17 4.61
N ARG A 60 13.84 -8.68 4.50
CA ARG A 60 13.45 -9.57 3.41
C ARG A 60 13.44 -8.86 2.06
N ALA A 61 12.84 -7.66 1.98
CA ALA A 61 12.82 -6.86 0.75
C ALA A 61 14.24 -6.50 0.30
N LYS A 62 15.13 -6.13 1.23
CA LYS A 62 16.54 -5.86 0.94
C LYS A 62 17.28 -7.10 0.41
N ALA A 63 17.07 -8.26 1.02
CA ALA A 63 17.69 -9.50 0.55
C ALA A 63 17.26 -9.85 -0.89
N LEU A 64 15.99 -9.64 -1.22
CA LEU A 64 15.46 -9.85 -2.57
C LEU A 64 16.01 -8.85 -3.60
N MET A 65 16.28 -7.61 -3.18
CA MET A 65 16.88 -6.58 -4.05
C MET A 65 18.36 -6.81 -4.36
N ALA A 66 19.12 -7.51 -3.52
CA ALA A 66 20.57 -7.66 -3.63
C ALA A 66 21.06 -8.50 -4.83
N THR A 67 20.21 -8.82 -5.80
CA THR A 67 20.45 -9.89 -6.79
C THR A 67 20.84 -9.44 -8.21
N GLN A 68 21.36 -8.23 -8.44
CA GLN A 68 21.90 -7.91 -9.79
C GLN A 68 22.98 -6.81 -9.80
N PRO A 69 24.15 -7.05 -10.41
CA PRO A 69 25.10 -5.97 -10.68
C PRO A 69 24.53 -5.05 -11.78
N PRO A 70 24.76 -3.73 -11.71
CA PRO A 70 24.28 -2.78 -12.70
C PRO A 70 24.93 -3.04 -14.07
N ALA A 71 24.15 -2.89 -15.15
CA ALA A 71 24.70 -2.85 -16.50
C ALA A 71 25.44 -1.53 -16.71
N ASP A 72 26.64 -1.58 -17.30
CA ASP A 72 27.40 -0.40 -17.72
C ASP A 72 26.93 0.05 -19.11
N ASP A 73 25.83 0.80 -19.13
CA ASP A 73 25.15 1.32 -20.34
C ASP A 73 25.11 2.86 -20.39
N GLY A 74 25.86 3.53 -19.51
CA GLY A 74 25.90 4.99 -19.40
C GLY A 74 24.67 5.63 -18.75
N ARG A 75 23.67 4.86 -18.30
CA ARG A 75 22.52 5.38 -17.56
C ARG A 75 22.86 5.63 -16.08
N LEU A 76 22.22 6.63 -15.49
CA LEU A 76 22.31 6.87 -14.05
C LEU A 76 21.41 5.87 -13.34
N ARG A 77 21.94 5.16 -12.34
CA ARG A 77 21.22 4.08 -11.66
C ARG A 77 21.09 4.39 -10.18
N GLY A 78 19.92 4.10 -9.64
CA GLY A 78 19.64 4.27 -8.22
C GLY A 78 18.79 3.13 -7.69
N CYS A 79 18.95 2.84 -6.41
CA CYS A 79 18.26 1.77 -5.73
C CYS A 79 17.84 2.20 -4.33
N ALA A 80 16.60 1.95 -3.97
CA ALA A 80 16.10 2.22 -2.63
C ALA A 80 15.31 1.03 -2.09
N THR A 81 15.28 0.91 -0.77
CA THR A 81 14.27 0.11 -0.10
C THR A 81 13.67 0.95 0.98
N VAL A 82 12.35 1.03 0.97
CA VAL A 82 11.56 1.87 1.87
C VAL A 82 10.62 0.99 2.68
N ALA A 83 10.15 1.49 3.81
CA ALA A 83 9.09 0.86 4.58
C ALA A 83 7.83 1.73 4.55
N TYR A 84 6.67 1.10 4.66
CA TYR A 84 5.40 1.80 4.79
C TYR A 84 4.53 1.13 5.85
N ILE A 85 3.59 1.90 6.40
CA ILE A 85 2.58 1.42 7.34
C ILE A 85 1.24 2.09 7.01
N GLU A 86 0.13 1.37 7.16
CA GLU A 86 -1.21 1.89 6.92
C GLU A 86 -2.21 1.47 7.99
N PRO A 87 -2.96 2.40 8.60
CA PRO A 87 -4.11 2.05 9.41
C PRO A 87 -5.28 1.62 8.52
N SER A 88 -6.01 0.62 8.99
CA SER A 88 -7.23 0.14 8.37
C SER A 88 -8.22 -0.29 9.44
N GLY A 89 -9.48 -0.46 9.05
CA GLY A 89 -10.39 -1.24 9.87
C GLY A 89 -10.95 -0.57 11.14
N LEU A 90 -10.94 0.76 11.24
CA LEU A 90 -11.64 1.48 12.32
C LEU A 90 -13.14 1.68 12.03
N GLY A 91 -13.94 1.63 13.09
CA GLY A 91 -15.38 1.92 13.05
C GLY A 91 -16.23 0.65 13.03
N TRP A 92 -17.36 0.71 12.33
CA TRP A 92 -18.34 -0.38 12.34
C TRP A 92 -18.80 -0.77 10.93
N GLU A 93 -19.19 -2.03 10.75
CA GLU A 93 -19.82 -2.51 9.53
C GLU A 93 -20.95 -3.48 9.85
N ARG A 94 -21.92 -3.57 8.95
CA ARG A 94 -23.03 -4.51 9.07
C ARG A 94 -22.89 -5.66 8.08
N ALA A 95 -23.22 -6.86 8.52
CA ALA A 95 -23.31 -8.05 7.68
C ALA A 95 -24.62 -8.78 7.94
N ARG A 96 -25.19 -9.32 6.88
CA ARG A 96 -26.41 -10.11 6.92
C ARG A 96 -26.19 -11.43 6.22
N ILE A 97 -26.59 -12.52 6.86
CA ILE A 97 -26.60 -13.88 6.31
C ILE A 97 -28.00 -14.45 6.49
N THR A 98 -28.61 -14.89 5.40
CA THR A 98 -29.93 -15.53 5.40
C THR A 98 -29.78 -16.97 4.93
N LEU A 99 -30.23 -17.93 5.74
CA LEU A 99 -30.35 -19.34 5.38
C LEU A 99 -31.78 -19.57 4.87
N GLY A 100 -31.90 -19.97 3.60
CA GLY A 100 -33.17 -20.37 3.00
C GLY A 100 -33.54 -21.81 3.34
N ALA A 101 -34.83 -22.14 3.18
CA ALA A 101 -35.38 -23.47 3.45
C ALA A 101 -34.72 -24.64 2.68
N ASP A 102 -34.04 -24.37 1.56
CA ASP A 102 -33.32 -25.36 0.75
C ASP A 102 -31.87 -25.59 1.22
N GLY A 103 -31.41 -24.87 2.25
CA GLY A 103 -30.05 -24.93 2.75
C GLY A 103 -29.08 -23.97 2.06
N THR A 104 -29.52 -23.20 1.07
CA THR A 104 -28.71 -22.16 0.44
C THR A 104 -28.64 -20.91 1.32
N MET A 105 -27.55 -20.15 1.18
CA MET A 105 -27.28 -18.97 1.96
C MET A 105 -27.11 -17.74 1.08
N THR A 106 -27.68 -16.62 1.49
CA THR A 106 -27.39 -15.31 0.92
C THR A 106 -26.62 -14.48 1.93
N ALA A 107 -25.43 -14.02 1.56
CA ALA A 107 -24.57 -13.19 2.38
C ALA A 107 -24.40 -11.79 1.79
N ALA A 108 -24.43 -10.77 2.63
CA ALA A 108 -24.21 -9.39 2.25
C ALA A 108 -23.45 -8.65 3.34
N THR A 109 -22.70 -7.62 2.93
CA THR A 109 -22.10 -6.65 3.86
C THR A 109 -22.40 -5.24 3.37
N GLY A 110 -22.32 -4.27 4.27
CA GLY A 110 -22.43 -2.85 3.91
C GLY A 110 -21.34 -2.36 2.95
N SER A 111 -20.26 -3.14 2.76
CA SER A 111 -19.19 -2.86 1.81
C SER A 111 -19.56 -3.30 0.38
N THR A 112 -19.70 -2.32 -0.52
CA THR A 112 -19.97 -2.51 -1.97
C THR A 112 -18.74 -2.95 -2.75
N ALA A 113 -18.91 -3.58 -3.93
CA ALA A 113 -17.83 -4.03 -4.81
C ALA A 113 -17.47 -3.03 -5.93
N GLN A 114 -16.18 -2.87 -6.21
CA GLN A 114 -15.58 -2.03 -7.25
C GLN A 114 -14.41 -2.73 -7.98
N GLY A 115 -14.37 -4.07 -8.00
CA GLY A 115 -13.35 -4.84 -8.74
C GLY A 115 -12.29 -5.56 -7.89
N GLN A 116 -12.31 -5.41 -6.57
CA GLN A 116 -11.34 -6.05 -5.64
C GLN A 116 -11.66 -7.53 -5.31
N GLY A 117 -12.55 -8.18 -6.06
CA GLY A 117 -12.91 -9.59 -5.85
C GLY A 117 -13.76 -9.89 -4.60
N ARG A 118 -14.50 -8.90 -4.09
CA ARG A 118 -15.25 -9.03 -2.82
C ARG A 118 -16.30 -10.14 -2.82
N THR A 119 -16.96 -10.40 -3.95
CA THR A 119 -17.91 -11.53 -4.09
C THR A 119 -17.27 -12.84 -3.66
N THR A 120 -16.09 -13.15 -4.20
CA THR A 120 -15.34 -14.36 -3.85
C THR A 120 -14.85 -14.34 -2.41
N ALA A 121 -14.30 -13.22 -1.93
CA ALA A 121 -13.80 -13.15 -0.55
C ALA A 121 -14.91 -13.34 0.51
N VAL A 122 -16.08 -12.72 0.29
CA VAL A 122 -17.25 -12.89 1.19
C VAL A 122 -17.74 -14.33 1.16
N GLN A 123 -17.87 -14.93 -0.02
CA GLN A 123 -18.25 -16.33 -0.18
C GLN A 123 -17.30 -17.26 0.59
N GLN A 124 -15.98 -17.08 0.42
CA GLN A 124 -14.95 -17.86 1.10
C GLN A 124 -15.02 -17.71 2.62
N ILE A 125 -15.18 -16.49 3.14
CA ILE A 125 -15.33 -16.26 4.59
C ILE A 125 -16.56 -17.01 5.12
N VAL A 126 -17.72 -16.86 4.48
CA VAL A 126 -18.96 -17.48 4.97
C VAL A 126 -18.90 -19.00 4.87
N ALA A 127 -18.43 -19.53 3.75
CA ALA A 127 -18.29 -20.96 3.52
C ALA A 127 -17.34 -21.60 4.55
N ASP A 128 -16.18 -20.99 4.78
CA ASP A 128 -15.21 -21.46 5.78
C ASP A 128 -15.78 -21.43 7.20
N ARG A 129 -16.38 -20.30 7.61
CA ARG A 129 -16.90 -20.13 8.99
C ARG A 129 -18.13 -20.95 9.31
N LEU A 130 -18.91 -21.33 8.30
CA LEU A 130 -20.08 -22.18 8.46
C LEU A 130 -19.82 -23.64 8.07
N ALA A 131 -18.62 -23.97 7.59
CA ALA A 131 -18.29 -25.26 6.98
C ALA A 131 -19.31 -25.68 5.90
N ALA A 132 -19.77 -24.70 5.11
CA ALA A 132 -20.72 -24.88 4.03
C ALA A 132 -19.98 -25.08 2.69
N ASP A 133 -20.68 -25.65 1.72
CA ASP A 133 -20.23 -25.63 0.32
C ASP A 133 -20.20 -24.17 -0.17
N PRO A 134 -19.07 -23.66 -0.71
CA PRO A 134 -19.03 -22.33 -1.32
C PRO A 134 -20.14 -22.10 -2.36
N ASP A 135 -20.51 -23.12 -3.13
CA ASP A 135 -21.55 -23.00 -4.17
C ASP A 135 -22.95 -22.82 -3.58
N ALA A 136 -23.14 -23.14 -2.29
CA ALA A 136 -24.38 -22.86 -1.56
C ALA A 136 -24.45 -21.40 -1.05
N VAL A 137 -23.40 -20.59 -1.20
CA VAL A 137 -23.33 -19.22 -0.71
C VAL A 137 -23.39 -18.22 -1.87
N THR A 138 -24.51 -17.51 -1.97
CA THR A 138 -24.68 -16.37 -2.89
C THR A 138 -24.35 -15.06 -2.18
N VAL A 139 -23.64 -14.15 -2.87
CA VAL A 139 -23.25 -12.85 -2.30
C VAL A 139 -23.99 -11.71 -2.98
N VAL A 140 -24.56 -10.81 -2.17
CA VAL A 140 -25.27 -9.60 -2.62
C VAL A 140 -24.48 -8.34 -2.23
N HIS A 141 -24.43 -7.37 -3.14
CA HIS A 141 -23.74 -6.09 -2.95
C HIS A 141 -24.64 -4.92 -3.36
N GLY A 142 -24.55 -3.81 -2.64
CA GLY A 142 -25.13 -2.54 -3.07
C GLY A 142 -26.66 -2.46 -3.05
N ASP A 143 -27.34 -3.44 -2.47
CA ASP A 143 -28.77 -3.38 -2.20
C ASP A 143 -28.99 -2.83 -0.79
N SER A 144 -29.53 -1.61 -0.70
CA SER A 144 -29.86 -0.97 0.57
C SER A 144 -31.05 -1.61 1.28
N ALA A 145 -31.63 -2.68 0.75
CA ALA A 145 -32.54 -3.55 1.50
C ALA A 145 -31.80 -4.66 2.27
N ALA A 146 -30.53 -4.95 1.93
CA ALA A 146 -29.81 -6.11 2.46
C ALA A 146 -28.26 -5.94 2.40
N PRO A 147 -27.61 -5.38 3.44
CA PRO A 147 -28.17 -4.80 4.67
C PRO A 147 -28.64 -3.34 4.50
N GLU A 148 -29.56 -2.90 5.37
CA GLU A 148 -30.16 -1.55 5.30
C GLU A 148 -29.14 -0.41 5.48
N THR A 149 -28.11 -0.65 6.29
CA THR A 149 -27.08 0.33 6.61
C THR A 149 -25.70 -0.28 6.50
N GLY A 150 -24.73 0.53 6.08
CA GLY A 150 -23.33 0.19 6.05
C GLY A 150 -22.50 1.43 5.80
N ILE A 151 -21.21 1.37 6.13
CA ILE A 151 -20.30 2.49 5.88
C ILE A 151 -19.74 2.42 4.46
N GLY A 152 -19.60 1.23 3.87
CA GLY A 152 -19.13 1.05 2.50
C GLY A 152 -17.65 0.71 2.39
N ALA A 153 -17.19 0.62 1.14
CA ALA A 153 -15.81 0.27 0.80
C ALA A 153 -14.94 1.53 0.62
N LEU A 154 -14.09 1.80 1.61
CA LEU A 154 -13.07 2.84 1.61
C LEU A 154 -11.98 2.50 2.64
N ALA A 155 -10.83 3.17 2.61
CA ALA A 155 -9.80 3.09 3.65
C ALA A 155 -9.38 1.64 4.02
N SER A 156 -9.35 0.74 3.02
CA SER A 156 -8.99 -0.67 3.16
C SER A 156 -9.73 -1.42 4.28
N ARG A 157 -10.94 -0.98 4.65
CA ARG A 157 -11.67 -1.47 5.82
C ARG A 157 -12.51 -2.73 5.60
N SER A 158 -12.75 -3.10 4.33
CA SER A 158 -13.76 -4.11 4.00
C SER A 158 -13.45 -5.51 4.53
N THR A 159 -12.19 -5.95 4.46
CA THR A 159 -11.80 -7.25 5.05
C THR A 159 -11.72 -7.18 6.58
N PRO A 160 -10.97 -6.25 7.20
CA PRO A 160 -10.85 -6.23 8.67
C PRO A 160 -12.19 -6.04 9.38
N ILE A 161 -13.07 -5.14 8.91
CA ILE A 161 -14.37 -4.88 9.57
C ILE A 161 -15.51 -5.67 8.92
N GLY A 162 -15.67 -5.56 7.60
CA GLY A 162 -16.78 -6.21 6.90
C GLY A 162 -16.64 -7.74 6.93
N GLY A 163 -15.43 -8.26 6.81
CA GLY A 163 -15.14 -9.66 7.02
C GLY A 163 -15.38 -10.11 8.47
N SER A 164 -15.01 -9.29 9.46
CA SER A 164 -15.33 -9.58 10.87
C SER A 164 -16.83 -9.53 11.16
N ALA A 165 -17.57 -8.62 10.53
CA ALA A 165 -19.03 -8.59 10.58
C ALA A 165 -19.63 -9.90 10.04
N LEU A 166 -19.09 -10.45 8.95
CA LEU A 166 -19.49 -11.77 8.44
C LEU A 166 -19.18 -12.88 9.43
N VAL A 167 -18.00 -12.89 10.05
CA VAL A 167 -17.65 -13.87 11.10
C VAL A 167 -18.65 -13.80 12.25
N ALA A 168 -19.01 -12.59 12.70
CA ALA A 168 -19.99 -12.40 13.76
C ALA A 168 -21.39 -12.88 13.34
N ALA A 169 -21.82 -12.58 12.11
CA ALA A 169 -23.08 -13.07 11.55
C ALA A 169 -23.10 -14.61 11.41
N CYS A 170 -21.99 -15.24 11.00
CA CYS A 170 -21.87 -16.70 10.96
C CYS A 170 -22.04 -17.32 12.35
N ARG A 171 -21.41 -16.74 13.38
CA ARG A 171 -21.56 -17.19 14.78
C ARG A 171 -23.00 -17.07 15.25
N ASP A 172 -23.65 -15.95 14.94
CA ASP A 172 -25.05 -15.72 15.29
C ASP A 172 -26.00 -16.71 14.57
N LEU A 173 -25.78 -16.97 13.28
CA LEU A 173 -26.57 -17.95 12.51
C LEU A 173 -26.46 -19.35 13.12
N ARG A 174 -25.25 -19.80 13.48
CA ARG A 174 -25.03 -21.08 14.16
C ARG A 174 -25.75 -21.15 15.50
N ARG A 175 -25.65 -20.09 16.31
CA ARG A 175 -26.35 -19.98 17.61
C ARG A 175 -27.87 -20.12 17.43
N GLN A 176 -28.46 -19.38 16.48
CA GLN A 176 -29.90 -19.46 16.19
C GLN A 176 -30.32 -20.88 15.76
N ALA A 177 -29.51 -21.54 14.93
CA ALA A 177 -29.78 -22.93 14.51
C ALA A 177 -29.78 -23.89 15.71
N GLU A 178 -28.78 -23.81 16.57
CA GLU A 178 -28.67 -24.65 17.78
C GLU A 178 -29.82 -24.41 18.76
N GLU A 179 -30.21 -23.16 18.96
CA GLU A 179 -31.36 -22.78 19.80
C GLU A 179 -32.68 -23.35 19.26
N ARG A 180 -32.93 -23.24 17.95
CA ARG A 180 -34.16 -23.78 17.34
C ARG A 180 -34.22 -25.31 17.35
N LEU A 181 -33.07 -25.97 17.20
CA LEU A 181 -32.98 -27.43 17.22
C LEU A 181 -32.88 -28.01 18.63
N GLY A 182 -32.59 -27.19 19.64
CA GLY A 182 -32.37 -27.63 21.02
C GLY A 182 -31.13 -28.53 21.20
N ARG A 183 -30.16 -28.46 20.28
CA ARG A 183 -28.93 -29.27 20.30
C ARG A 183 -27.78 -28.62 19.51
N PRO A 184 -26.51 -28.95 19.81
CA PRO A 184 -25.38 -28.54 18.98
C PRO A 184 -25.47 -29.10 17.55
N ILE A 185 -25.01 -28.32 16.57
CA ILE A 185 -25.04 -28.73 15.14
C ILE A 185 -23.72 -29.36 14.64
N GLY A 186 -22.67 -29.36 15.47
CA GLY A 186 -21.37 -29.94 15.15
C GLY A 186 -20.54 -29.13 14.14
N ASP A 187 -19.31 -29.58 13.86
CA ASP A 187 -18.34 -28.79 13.07
C ASP A 187 -18.62 -28.80 11.57
N ARG A 188 -19.28 -29.85 11.07
CA ARG A 188 -19.66 -30.02 9.65
C ARG A 188 -21.18 -30.21 9.53
N PRO A 189 -21.95 -29.14 9.78
CA PRO A 189 -23.41 -29.21 9.76
C PRO A 189 -23.94 -29.50 8.35
N ASP A 190 -25.02 -30.28 8.28
CA ASP A 190 -25.85 -30.38 7.08
C ASP A 190 -26.86 -29.22 7.10
N TRP A 191 -26.52 -28.14 6.38
CA TRP A 191 -27.32 -26.92 6.35
C TRP A 191 -28.70 -27.10 5.72
N THR A 192 -28.86 -28.05 4.78
CA THR A 192 -30.18 -28.37 4.22
C THR A 192 -31.05 -29.08 5.25
N ALA A 193 -30.51 -30.06 5.98
CA ALA A 193 -31.23 -30.71 7.06
C ALA A 193 -31.59 -29.73 8.19
N ILE A 194 -30.67 -28.84 8.56
CA ILE A 194 -30.91 -27.77 9.55
C ILE A 194 -32.03 -26.85 9.08
N ALA A 195 -31.98 -26.36 7.84
CA ALA A 195 -33.01 -25.46 7.30
C ALA A 195 -34.40 -26.11 7.33
N SER A 196 -34.49 -27.41 6.99
CA SER A 196 -35.78 -28.15 7.02
C SER A 196 -36.41 -28.26 8.41
N GLN A 197 -35.60 -28.24 9.47
CA GLN A 197 -36.04 -28.42 10.86
C GLN A 197 -36.20 -27.09 11.60
N ALA A 198 -35.27 -26.15 11.38
CA ALA A 198 -35.23 -24.86 12.05
C ALA A 198 -36.07 -23.80 11.32
N GLY A 199 -36.41 -24.00 10.04
CA GLY A 199 -36.98 -22.98 9.17
C GLY A 199 -35.97 -21.89 8.78
N ASP A 200 -36.43 -20.82 8.15
CA ASP A 200 -35.58 -19.73 7.69
C ASP A 200 -34.87 -19.03 8.88
N LEU A 201 -33.56 -18.82 8.74
CA LEU A 201 -32.71 -18.11 9.71
C LEU A 201 -32.13 -16.85 9.09
N VAL A 202 -32.10 -15.78 9.87
CA VAL A 202 -31.50 -14.51 9.45
C VAL A 202 -30.60 -14.02 10.57
N ALA A 203 -29.31 -13.98 10.32
CA ALA A 203 -28.34 -13.28 11.15
C ALA A 203 -28.09 -11.90 10.52
N ASP A 204 -28.34 -10.84 11.27
CA ASP A 204 -28.12 -9.45 10.82
C ASP A 204 -27.38 -8.69 11.93
N VAL A 205 -26.07 -8.53 11.75
CA VAL A 205 -25.14 -8.16 12.81
C VAL A 205 -24.38 -6.91 12.44
N THR A 206 -24.34 -5.97 13.38
CA THR A 206 -23.40 -4.84 13.34
C THR A 206 -22.17 -5.19 14.18
N TYR A 207 -21.00 -5.14 13.56
CA TYR A 207 -19.71 -5.34 14.21
C TYR A 207 -18.97 -4.00 14.30
N SER A 208 -18.43 -3.69 15.47
CA SER A 208 -17.56 -2.53 15.69
C SER A 208 -16.18 -3.01 16.08
N ALA A 209 -15.14 -2.51 15.41
CA ALA A 209 -13.76 -2.81 15.75
C ALA A 209 -13.35 -2.05 17.02
N GLU A 210 -12.52 -2.68 17.85
CA GLU A 210 -12.00 -2.09 19.10
C GLU A 210 -10.79 -1.17 18.85
N GLY A 211 -10.16 -1.28 17.68
CA GLY A 211 -9.01 -0.48 17.27
C GLY A 211 -8.72 -0.59 15.79
N GLU A 212 -7.67 0.10 15.35
CA GLU A 212 -7.16 0.01 13.98
C GLU A 212 -6.32 -1.25 13.78
N ALA A 213 -6.42 -1.83 12.59
CA ALA A 213 -5.54 -2.89 12.11
C ALA A 213 -4.46 -2.27 11.22
N TRP A 214 -3.19 -2.39 11.59
CA TRP A 214 -2.09 -1.72 10.89
C TRP A 214 -1.35 -2.66 9.95
N GLY A 215 -1.68 -2.54 8.65
CA GLY A 215 -0.94 -3.18 7.56
C GLY A 215 0.43 -2.53 7.39
N TYR A 216 1.41 -3.28 6.92
CA TYR A 216 2.75 -2.74 6.69
C TYR A 216 3.49 -3.53 5.63
N GLY A 217 4.59 -2.98 5.15
CA GLY A 217 5.48 -3.70 4.26
C GLY A 217 6.74 -2.92 3.94
N ALA A 218 7.55 -3.52 3.07
CA ALA A 218 8.75 -2.91 2.54
C ALA A 218 8.82 -3.06 1.02
N VAL A 219 9.26 -1.99 0.36
CA VAL A 219 9.29 -1.89 -1.10
C VAL A 219 10.70 -1.59 -1.55
N GLY A 220 11.28 -2.48 -2.34
CA GLY A 220 12.53 -2.28 -3.04
C GLY A 220 12.30 -1.80 -4.47
N CYS A 221 13.05 -0.78 -4.90
CA CYS A 221 12.96 -0.22 -6.26
C CYS A 221 14.34 0.00 -6.83
N ALA A 222 14.54 -0.40 -8.09
CA ALA A 222 15.69 -0.03 -8.89
C ALA A 222 15.24 0.77 -10.12
N VAL A 223 15.95 1.88 -10.39
CA VAL A 223 15.68 2.76 -11.53
C VAL A 223 16.92 2.97 -12.37
N ALA A 224 16.71 3.23 -13.66
CA ALA A 224 17.73 3.74 -14.58
C ALA A 224 17.21 5.01 -15.26
N ILE A 225 18.08 6.01 -15.40
CA ILE A 225 17.74 7.32 -15.98
C ILE A 225 18.69 7.58 -17.14
N ASP A 226 18.13 7.90 -18.31
CA ASP A 226 18.91 8.43 -19.44
C ASP A 226 19.41 9.84 -19.09
N PRO A 227 20.73 10.06 -18.97
CA PRO A 227 21.28 11.36 -18.56
C PRO A 227 21.08 12.48 -19.60
N GLU A 228 20.80 12.15 -20.86
CA GLU A 228 20.64 13.12 -21.93
C GLU A 228 19.18 13.54 -22.14
N THR A 229 18.21 12.65 -21.87
CA THR A 229 16.77 12.91 -22.04
C THR A 229 16.01 13.05 -20.72
N GLY A 230 16.58 12.59 -19.61
CA GLY A 230 15.94 12.54 -18.29
C GLY A 230 14.90 11.44 -18.14
N VAL A 231 14.69 10.59 -19.16
CA VAL A 231 13.67 9.52 -19.10
C VAL A 231 14.02 8.51 -18.01
N PRO A 232 13.16 8.35 -16.97
CA PRO A 232 13.33 7.31 -15.97
C PRO A 232 12.72 5.99 -16.45
N THR A 233 13.33 4.88 -16.07
CA THR A 233 12.80 3.53 -16.22
C THR A 233 12.85 2.84 -14.87
N VAL A 234 11.69 2.42 -14.35
CA VAL A 234 11.65 1.50 -13.22
C VAL A 234 12.03 0.13 -13.76
N GLU A 235 13.19 -0.38 -13.37
CA GLU A 235 13.69 -1.65 -13.92
C GLU A 235 13.25 -2.86 -13.11
N ARG A 236 12.95 -2.65 -11.82
CA ARG A 236 12.55 -3.72 -10.91
C ARG A 236 11.84 -3.18 -9.68
N LEU A 237 10.82 -3.92 -9.25
CA LEU A 237 10.20 -3.75 -7.95
C LEU A 237 10.19 -5.07 -7.16
N VAL A 238 10.46 -4.96 -5.87
CA VAL A 238 10.28 -6.02 -4.88
C VAL A 238 9.32 -5.50 -3.83
N TRP A 239 8.35 -6.31 -3.43
CA TRP A 239 7.40 -5.96 -2.39
C TRP A 239 7.28 -7.09 -1.38
N VAL A 240 7.47 -6.77 -0.10
CA VAL A 240 7.18 -7.67 1.01
C VAL A 240 6.06 -7.05 1.82
N ASP A 241 4.90 -7.70 1.81
CA ASP A 241 3.66 -7.19 2.41
C ASP A 241 3.24 -7.99 3.64
N ASP A 242 2.68 -7.34 4.66
CA ASP A 242 1.98 -7.99 5.76
C ASP A 242 0.59 -7.37 5.97
N ALA A 243 -0.40 -8.07 5.40
CA ALA A 243 -1.81 -7.77 5.53
C ALA A 243 -2.50 -8.64 6.61
N GLY A 244 -1.73 -9.22 7.55
CA GLY A 244 -2.22 -10.19 8.50
C GLY A 244 -2.85 -11.39 7.79
N THR A 245 -3.98 -11.88 8.31
CA THR A 245 -4.69 -13.01 7.70
C THR A 245 -5.26 -12.64 6.32
N VAL A 246 -4.77 -13.32 5.28
CA VAL A 246 -5.21 -13.14 3.90
C VAL A 246 -6.27 -14.18 3.51
N VAL A 247 -7.46 -13.70 3.17
CA VAL A 247 -8.60 -14.54 2.73
C VAL A 247 -8.30 -15.23 1.40
N ASN A 248 -7.79 -14.48 0.43
CA ASN A 248 -7.51 -15.00 -0.91
C ASN A 248 -6.18 -14.44 -1.44
N PRO A 249 -5.13 -15.29 -1.52
CA PRO A 249 -3.80 -14.84 -1.97
C PRO A 249 -3.80 -14.26 -3.39
N MET A 250 -4.55 -14.84 -4.32
CA MET A 250 -4.62 -14.37 -5.71
C MET A 250 -5.25 -12.97 -5.79
N LEU A 251 -6.32 -12.72 -5.03
CA LEU A 251 -6.95 -11.40 -4.99
C LEU A 251 -6.03 -10.36 -4.32
N ALA A 252 -5.34 -10.74 -3.25
CA ALA A 252 -4.37 -9.88 -2.58
C ALA A 252 -3.22 -9.48 -3.52
N GLU A 253 -2.68 -10.45 -4.26
CA GLU A 253 -1.65 -10.21 -5.29
C GLU A 253 -2.14 -9.24 -6.38
N GLY A 254 -3.36 -9.46 -6.90
CA GLY A 254 -3.96 -8.57 -7.89
C GLY A 254 -4.17 -7.14 -7.39
N GLN A 255 -4.51 -6.96 -6.11
CA GLN A 255 -4.61 -5.64 -5.49
C GLN A 255 -3.25 -4.94 -5.41
N LEU A 256 -2.20 -5.65 -4.99
CA LEU A 256 -0.85 -5.09 -4.95
C LEU A 256 -0.37 -4.69 -6.33
N LEU A 257 -0.55 -5.53 -7.35
CA LEU A 257 -0.16 -5.20 -8.73
C LEU A 257 -0.89 -3.97 -9.26
N GLY A 258 -2.20 -3.86 -9.03
CA GLY A 258 -2.98 -2.69 -9.41
C GLY A 258 -2.54 -1.42 -8.68
N GLY A 259 -2.29 -1.50 -7.37
CA GLY A 259 -1.80 -0.39 -6.58
C GLY A 259 -0.38 0.04 -6.97
N ILE A 260 0.50 -0.91 -7.31
CA ILE A 260 1.84 -0.61 -7.83
C ILE A 260 1.74 0.17 -9.15
N ALA A 261 0.85 -0.25 -10.05
CA ALA A 261 0.63 0.49 -11.29
C ALA A 261 0.19 1.94 -11.00
N GLN A 262 -0.77 2.14 -10.10
CA GLN A 262 -1.20 3.48 -9.66
C GLN A 262 -0.04 4.28 -9.07
N GLY A 263 0.78 3.68 -8.20
CA GLY A 263 1.91 4.36 -7.58
C GLY A 263 3.03 4.72 -8.56
N ILE A 264 3.24 3.92 -9.63
CA ILE A 264 4.10 4.31 -10.75
C ILE A 264 3.53 5.54 -11.45
N GLY A 265 2.21 5.53 -11.74
CA GLY A 265 1.51 6.67 -12.32
C GLY A 265 1.70 7.94 -11.51
N GLU A 266 1.38 7.90 -10.23
CA GLU A 266 1.58 9.00 -9.28
C GLU A 266 3.02 9.53 -9.28
N ALA A 267 4.00 8.64 -9.27
CA ALA A 267 5.41 9.03 -9.17
C ALA A 267 5.95 9.68 -10.43
N VAL A 268 5.63 9.17 -11.63
CA VAL A 268 6.35 9.54 -12.87
C VAL A 268 5.49 10.13 -13.99
N LEU A 269 4.15 10.03 -13.91
CA LEU A 269 3.25 10.40 -15.02
C LEU A 269 2.16 11.41 -14.64
N GLU A 270 1.45 11.17 -13.55
CA GLU A 270 0.17 11.78 -13.25
C GLU A 270 0.31 13.20 -12.71
N ARG A 271 -0.48 14.15 -13.25
CA ARG A 271 -0.57 15.51 -12.72
C ARG A 271 -1.88 16.19 -13.12
N ILE A 272 -2.54 16.80 -12.15
CA ILE A 272 -3.63 17.76 -12.39
C ILE A 272 -3.01 19.15 -12.51
N VAL A 273 -3.15 19.80 -13.66
CA VAL A 273 -2.56 21.12 -13.94
C VAL A 273 -3.64 22.13 -14.23
N TYR A 274 -3.59 23.25 -13.52
CA TYR A 274 -4.41 24.43 -13.80
C TYR A 274 -3.52 25.55 -14.35
N ASP A 275 -4.05 26.34 -15.28
CA ASP A 275 -3.41 27.61 -15.66
C ASP A 275 -3.70 28.73 -14.65
N ALA A 276 -3.17 29.93 -14.92
CA ALA A 276 -3.32 31.09 -14.04
C ALA A 276 -4.78 31.59 -13.90
N ASP A 277 -5.64 31.25 -14.87
CA ASP A 277 -7.07 31.60 -14.88
C ASP A 277 -7.94 30.49 -14.26
N GLY A 278 -7.32 29.41 -13.77
CA GLY A 278 -8.00 28.28 -13.15
C GLY A 278 -8.60 27.29 -14.15
N GLN A 279 -8.21 27.31 -15.42
CA GLN A 279 -8.63 26.29 -16.39
C GLN A 279 -7.85 25.00 -16.20
N LEU A 280 -8.56 23.86 -16.16
CA LEU A 280 -7.95 22.54 -16.09
C LEU A 280 -7.31 22.17 -17.43
N LEU A 281 -5.99 22.12 -17.47
CA LEU A 281 -5.21 21.78 -18.67
C LEU A 281 -5.11 20.27 -18.90
N THR A 282 -5.13 19.46 -17.83
CA THR A 282 -5.00 18.00 -17.92
C THR A 282 -6.34 17.27 -17.74
N GLY A 283 -7.38 17.76 -18.40
CA GLY A 283 -8.75 17.24 -18.28
C GLY A 283 -9.09 16.01 -19.13
N SER A 284 -8.11 15.44 -19.83
CA SER A 284 -8.30 14.30 -20.74
C SER A 284 -7.14 13.31 -20.65
N PHE A 285 -7.32 12.06 -21.10
CA PHE A 285 -6.22 11.07 -21.18
C PHE A 285 -5.17 11.37 -22.25
N MET A 286 -5.33 12.43 -23.05
CA MET A 286 -4.25 12.93 -23.90
C MET A 286 -3.19 13.66 -23.07
N ASP A 287 -3.59 14.22 -21.93
CA ASP A 287 -2.78 15.13 -21.10
C ASP A 287 -2.51 14.56 -19.69
N TYR A 288 -3.46 13.79 -19.15
CA TYR A 288 -3.32 13.03 -17.92
C TYR A 288 -2.74 11.65 -18.22
N GLY A 289 -1.44 11.48 -17.93
CA GLY A 289 -0.74 10.24 -18.21
C GLY A 289 -1.20 9.10 -17.30
N ILE A 290 -1.66 8.00 -17.89
CA ILE A 290 -1.98 6.76 -17.17
C ILE A 290 -0.93 5.69 -17.53
N PRO A 291 -0.38 4.96 -16.54
CA PRO A 291 0.49 3.82 -16.76
C PRO A 291 -0.08 2.81 -17.75
N ARG A 292 0.75 2.33 -18.65
CA ARG A 292 0.48 1.28 -19.63
C ARG A 292 1.18 0.00 -19.22
N ALA A 293 0.85 -1.11 -19.88
CA ALA A 293 1.48 -2.40 -19.62
C ALA A 293 3.01 -2.38 -19.75
N GLY A 294 3.56 -1.54 -20.65
CA GLY A 294 5.00 -1.38 -20.83
C GLY A 294 5.70 -0.58 -19.72
N ASP A 295 4.94 0.16 -18.90
CA ASP A 295 5.47 0.91 -17.77
C ASP A 295 5.60 0.04 -16.51
N MET A 296 4.98 -1.15 -16.50
CA MET A 296 5.10 -2.10 -15.40
C MET A 296 6.45 -2.82 -15.43
N PRO A 297 7.26 -2.70 -14.37
CA PRO A 297 8.50 -3.46 -14.25
C PRO A 297 8.21 -4.93 -13.91
N PRO A 298 9.22 -5.81 -14.00
CA PRO A 298 9.22 -7.06 -13.25
C PRO A 298 8.98 -6.78 -11.75
N VAL A 299 7.93 -7.38 -11.20
CA VAL A 299 7.56 -7.28 -9.78
C VAL A 299 7.78 -8.63 -9.10
N THR A 300 8.49 -8.65 -7.98
CA THR A 300 8.56 -9.80 -7.07
C THR A 300 7.72 -9.49 -5.83
N LEU A 301 6.72 -10.33 -5.54
CA LEU A 301 5.84 -10.18 -4.40
C LEU A 301 6.10 -11.30 -3.39
N GLU A 302 6.27 -10.94 -2.13
CA GLU A 302 6.28 -11.87 -1.01
C GLU A 302 5.38 -11.37 0.11
N ARG A 303 4.91 -12.32 0.93
CA ARG A 303 3.97 -12.05 2.01
C ARG A 303 4.53 -12.55 3.32
N LEU A 304 4.44 -11.71 4.34
CA LEU A 304 4.49 -12.06 5.75
C LEU A 304 3.07 -12.06 6.32
N GLU A 305 2.89 -12.69 7.47
CA GLU A 305 1.57 -12.81 8.10
C GLU A 305 1.69 -12.58 9.60
N THR A 306 1.29 -11.38 10.04
CA THR A 306 1.18 -11.01 11.46
C THR A 306 -0.26 -10.59 11.74
N PRO A 307 -1.10 -11.51 12.26
CA PRO A 307 -2.51 -11.23 12.47
C PRO A 307 -2.78 -10.00 13.36
N SER A 308 -3.85 -9.27 13.03
CA SER A 308 -4.33 -8.16 13.84
C SER A 308 -5.15 -8.66 15.04
N PRO A 309 -4.85 -8.26 16.28
CA PRO A 309 -5.73 -8.53 17.42
C PRO A 309 -7.00 -7.65 17.40
N ALA A 310 -7.07 -6.62 16.54
CA ALA A 310 -8.13 -5.61 16.55
C ALA A 310 -9.44 -6.09 15.90
N ASN A 311 -9.44 -7.26 15.26
CA ASN A 311 -10.62 -7.77 14.56
C ASN A 311 -10.74 -9.31 14.57
N LEU A 312 -11.93 -9.81 14.27
CA LEU A 312 -12.26 -11.24 14.37
C LEU A 312 -11.59 -12.13 13.32
N LEU A 313 -11.07 -11.53 12.24
CA LEU A 313 -10.39 -12.27 11.17
C LEU A 313 -8.88 -12.31 11.32
N GLY A 314 -8.27 -11.45 12.14
CA GLY A 314 -6.83 -11.24 12.11
C GLY A 314 -6.34 -10.52 10.85
N ALA A 315 -7.24 -9.98 10.03
CA ALA A 315 -6.92 -9.37 8.75
C ALA A 315 -6.52 -7.89 8.90
N LYS A 316 -5.75 -7.39 7.94
CA LYS A 316 -5.37 -5.97 7.82
C LYS A 316 -5.70 -5.47 6.41
N GLY A 317 -5.55 -4.16 6.20
CA GLY A 317 -5.66 -3.52 4.88
C GLY A 317 -4.56 -3.98 3.92
N ILE A 318 -4.86 -3.92 2.61
CA ILE A 318 -3.89 -4.12 1.52
C ILE A 318 -4.29 -3.35 0.25
N GLY A 319 -5.56 -2.95 0.12
CA GLY A 319 -6.10 -2.38 -1.12
C GLY A 319 -5.48 -1.03 -1.52
N GLU A 320 -4.85 -0.33 -0.58
CA GLU A 320 -4.18 0.96 -0.82
C GLU A 320 -2.66 0.86 -0.74
N ALA A 321 -2.11 -0.28 -0.29
CA ALA A 321 -0.69 -0.51 -0.03
C ALA A 321 0.20 -0.11 -1.21
N GLY A 322 -0.14 -0.59 -2.42
CA GLY A 322 0.62 -0.32 -3.65
C GLY A 322 0.79 1.17 -3.95
N ALA A 323 -0.27 1.96 -3.77
CA ALA A 323 -0.27 3.40 -3.99
C ALA A 323 0.45 4.17 -2.86
N ILE A 324 0.71 3.55 -1.70
CA ILE A 324 1.44 4.17 -0.60
C ILE A 324 2.94 3.95 -0.75
N GLY A 325 3.36 2.69 -0.91
CA GLY A 325 4.77 2.32 -0.88
C GLY A 325 5.52 2.56 -2.19
N ALA A 326 4.87 2.37 -3.35
CA ALA A 326 5.55 2.49 -4.64
C ALA A 326 6.06 3.92 -4.92
N PRO A 327 5.28 5.01 -4.71
CA PRO A 327 5.79 6.36 -4.96
C PRO A 327 7.00 6.70 -4.11
N ALA A 328 7.00 6.33 -2.83
CA ALA A 328 8.13 6.55 -1.92
C ALA A 328 9.39 5.78 -2.37
N ALA A 329 9.24 4.53 -2.80
CA ALA A 329 10.36 3.71 -3.27
C ALA A 329 10.98 4.28 -4.55
N ILE A 330 10.12 4.68 -5.52
CA ILE A 330 10.54 5.28 -6.79
C ILE A 330 11.23 6.62 -6.53
N ALA A 331 10.66 7.47 -5.68
CA ALA A 331 11.23 8.75 -5.29
C ALA A 331 12.64 8.59 -4.70
N CYS A 332 12.80 7.68 -3.73
CA CYS A 332 14.09 7.44 -3.10
C CYS A 332 15.11 6.88 -4.09
N ALA A 333 14.70 5.97 -5.00
CA ALA A 333 15.59 5.41 -6.01
C ALA A 333 16.01 6.45 -7.07
N ILE A 334 15.11 7.34 -7.48
CA ILE A 334 15.44 8.46 -8.39
C ILE A 334 16.40 9.43 -7.70
N MET A 335 16.13 9.78 -6.43
CA MET A 335 17.02 10.66 -5.68
C MET A 335 18.40 10.03 -5.46
N ASP A 336 18.48 8.72 -5.22
CA ASP A 336 19.74 7.98 -5.15
C ASP A 336 20.53 8.05 -6.47
N ALA A 337 19.85 7.88 -7.62
CA ALA A 337 20.48 7.99 -8.94
C ALA A 337 21.03 9.40 -9.24
N LEU A 338 20.37 10.45 -8.73
CA LEU A 338 20.75 11.84 -8.98
C LEU A 338 21.70 12.42 -7.93
N ARG A 339 21.84 11.76 -6.76
CA ARG A 339 22.67 12.21 -5.64
C ARG A 339 24.15 12.45 -6.02
N PRO A 340 24.82 11.61 -6.84
CA PRO A 340 26.20 11.86 -7.26
C PRO A 340 26.39 13.14 -8.08
N LEU A 341 25.31 13.67 -8.67
CA LEU A 341 25.34 14.95 -9.39
C LEU A 341 25.15 16.14 -8.44
N GLY A 342 24.85 15.92 -7.17
CA GLY A 342 24.58 16.98 -6.19
C GLY A 342 23.12 17.41 -6.11
N VAL A 343 22.19 16.70 -6.75
CA VAL A 343 20.75 16.97 -6.65
C VAL A 343 20.25 16.58 -5.25
N LYS A 344 19.70 17.55 -4.51
CA LYS A 344 19.25 17.37 -3.11
C LYS A 344 17.74 17.22 -2.96
N HIS A 345 16.99 17.72 -3.93
CA HIS A 345 15.53 17.71 -3.92
C HIS A 345 14.99 17.75 -5.35
N LEU A 346 13.86 17.08 -5.57
CA LEU A 346 13.09 17.13 -6.79
C LEU A 346 11.62 16.84 -6.46
N ASP A 347 10.72 17.69 -6.93
CA ASP A 347 9.28 17.53 -6.71
C ASP A 347 8.66 16.53 -7.68
N MET A 348 7.66 15.78 -7.20
CA MET A 348 6.84 14.92 -8.05
C MET A 348 5.92 15.75 -8.96
N PRO A 349 5.50 15.20 -10.11
CA PRO A 349 5.96 13.92 -10.68
C PRO A 349 7.39 14.02 -11.25
N TYR A 350 8.12 12.91 -11.18
CA TYR A 350 9.47 12.74 -11.71
C TYR A 350 9.45 12.53 -13.24
N THR A 351 8.89 13.50 -13.95
CA THR A 351 8.80 13.49 -15.41
C THR A 351 10.19 13.60 -16.06
N PRO A 352 10.35 13.14 -17.32
CA PRO A 352 11.60 13.32 -18.05
C PRO A 352 12.09 14.77 -18.08
N ALA A 353 11.18 15.74 -18.26
CA ALA A 353 11.51 17.16 -18.28
C ALA A 353 12.06 17.65 -16.92
N HIS A 354 11.43 17.29 -15.80
CA HIS A 354 11.90 17.67 -14.47
C HIS A 354 13.26 17.07 -14.15
N ILE A 355 13.44 15.77 -14.42
CA ILE A 355 14.72 15.09 -14.20
C ILE A 355 15.82 15.69 -15.07
N TRP A 356 15.54 15.92 -16.35
CA TRP A 356 16.50 16.52 -17.28
C TRP A 356 16.95 17.92 -16.83
N GLN A 357 16.00 18.75 -16.38
CA GLN A 357 16.30 20.08 -15.84
C GLN A 357 17.19 19.99 -14.61
N ALA A 358 16.92 19.06 -13.69
CA ALA A 358 17.73 18.84 -12.50
C ALA A 358 19.18 18.42 -12.87
N ILE A 359 19.35 17.50 -13.83
CA ILE A 359 20.66 17.06 -14.32
C ILE A 359 21.43 18.23 -14.94
N ARG A 360 20.77 19.06 -15.76
CA ARG A 360 21.41 20.21 -16.42
C ARG A 360 21.80 21.30 -15.43
N GLY A 361 20.94 21.59 -14.44
CA GLY A 361 21.23 22.52 -13.35
C GLY A 361 22.48 22.09 -12.59
N ALA A 362 22.51 20.86 -12.10
CA ALA A 362 23.64 20.28 -11.39
C ALA A 362 24.97 20.33 -12.18
N ARG A 363 24.95 20.01 -13.48
CA ARG A 363 26.13 20.09 -14.35
C ARG A 363 26.62 21.53 -14.55
N THR A 364 25.72 22.52 -14.48
CA THR A 364 26.06 23.95 -14.61
C THR A 364 26.75 24.46 -13.35
N ASP A 365 26.20 24.11 -12.18
CA ASP A 365 26.76 24.51 -10.88
C ASP A 365 28.17 23.93 -10.66
N ALA A 366 28.39 22.66 -11.05
CA ALA A 366 29.71 22.04 -11.00
C ALA A 366 30.76 22.75 -11.88
N ARG A 367 30.33 23.31 -13.03
CA ARG A 367 31.21 24.08 -13.92
C ARG A 367 31.55 25.45 -13.34
N THR A 368 30.60 26.12 -12.70
CA THR A 368 30.85 27.43 -12.06
C THR A 368 31.81 27.30 -10.88
N ASP A 369 31.68 26.25 -10.05
CA ASP A 369 32.59 26.00 -8.93
C ASP A 369 34.02 25.67 -9.39
N SER A 370 34.16 24.97 -10.52
CA SER A 370 35.48 24.69 -11.13
C SER A 370 36.12 25.91 -11.80
N GLY A 371 35.33 26.94 -12.13
CA GLY A 371 35.76 28.13 -12.87
C GLY A 371 36.25 29.29 -11.99
N THR A 372 35.90 29.33 -10.71
CA THR A 372 36.33 30.38 -9.76
C THR A 372 37.71 30.12 -9.13
N GLY A 373 38.40 29.04 -9.50
CA GLY A 373 39.71 28.66 -8.95
C GLY A 373 40.94 29.13 -9.74
N GLY A 374 40.79 29.90 -10.83
CA GLY A 374 41.91 30.24 -11.71
C GLY A 374 41.87 31.65 -12.31
N GLY A 375 42.70 32.55 -11.76
CA GLY A 375 43.03 33.88 -12.32
C GLY A 375 42.45 35.04 -11.50
N SER A 376 43.19 36.05 -11.08
CA SER A 376 44.56 36.48 -11.36
C SER A 376 44.97 37.47 -10.27
N GLY A 377 45.99 37.14 -9.48
CA GLY A 377 46.69 38.14 -8.67
C GLY A 377 47.57 38.99 -9.58
N ASN A 378 47.00 40.03 -10.19
CA ASN A 378 47.78 41.09 -10.80
C ASN A 378 48.16 42.09 -9.70
N GLY A 379 49.46 42.08 -9.38
CA GLY A 379 50.09 43.10 -8.57
C GLY A 379 49.90 44.48 -9.20
N ILE A 380 49.58 45.45 -8.36
CA ILE A 380 49.71 46.86 -8.68
C ILE A 380 50.91 47.32 -7.87
N GLU A 381 52.05 47.46 -8.56
CA GLU A 381 53.19 48.24 -8.08
C GLU A 381 52.76 49.71 -8.05
N HIS A 382 52.92 50.34 -6.88
CA HIS A 382 52.82 51.77 -6.71
C HIS A 382 54.15 52.41 -7.11
N GLU A 383 54.18 53.05 -8.28
CA GLU A 383 55.12 54.12 -8.60
C GLU A 383 54.34 55.42 -8.78
N GLN A 384 54.66 56.43 -7.97
CA GLN A 384 54.66 57.84 -8.37
C GLN A 384 55.40 58.67 -7.32
N GLU A 385 56.63 59.05 -7.66
CA GLU A 385 57.30 60.26 -7.20
C GLU A 385 56.76 61.46 -8.00
N GLU A 386 56.19 62.45 -7.31
CA GLU A 386 56.59 63.88 -7.26
C GLU A 386 55.55 64.71 -6.49
#